data_AF-A0A158ITA5-F1
#
_entry.id   AF-A0A158ITA5-F1
#
_cell.length_a   1.000
_cell.length_b   1.000
_cell.length_c   1.000
_cell.angle_alpha   90.00
_cell.angle_beta   90.00
_cell.angle_gamma   90.00
#
_symmetry.space_group_name_H-M   'P 1'
#
loop_
_entity.id
_entity.type
_entity.pdbx_description
1 polymer ?
#
loop_
_entity_poly.entity_id
_entity_poly.type
_entity_poly.pdbx_seq_one_letter_code
_entity_poly.pdbx_strand_id
1 'polypeptide(L)'
;MLREESISARVPAEASSFKPVQDLLSATTENYSAAANGLSAADRALASASAGQYKSANIVFDNISLTGLGAGGGYFYNVYVNLPENADLDSVRSGNFIGTLGPFEIAGAAHHGSATLDFPATEALLKMGATGSRDYVVSLVRVNGSNAPKGQVITIGESSRTDE
;
A
#
# COMPACT_ATOMS: atom_id res chain seq x y z
N MET A 1 -17.16 -7.60 -7.91
CA MET A 1 -17.46 -6.18 -8.21
C MET A 1 -17.05 -5.31 -7.03
N LEU A 2 -16.26 -4.27 -7.28
CA LEU A 2 -16.02 -3.19 -6.31
C LEU A 2 -17.36 -2.42 -6.12
N ARG A 3 -17.71 -2.07 -4.87
CA ARG A 3 -18.94 -1.30 -4.56
C ARG A 3 -18.86 0.11 -5.17
N GLU A 4 -20.00 0.78 -5.36
CA GLU A 4 -20.15 2.10 -6.03
C GLU A 4 -19.15 3.20 -5.64
N GLU A 5 -18.44 3.07 -4.51
CA GLU A 5 -17.55 4.09 -3.95
C GLU A 5 -16.12 3.56 -3.69
N SER A 6 -15.81 2.36 -4.21
CA SER A 6 -14.48 1.76 -4.15
C SER A 6 -13.70 2.10 -5.42
N ILE A 7 -12.44 2.52 -5.26
CA ILE A 7 -11.58 2.96 -6.37
C ILE A 7 -10.36 2.05 -6.48
N SER A 8 -9.87 1.83 -7.69
CA SER A 8 -8.56 1.20 -7.92
C SER A 8 -7.74 2.05 -8.87
N ALA A 9 -6.45 2.17 -8.57
CA ALA A 9 -5.50 2.92 -9.38
C ALA A 9 -4.27 2.06 -9.68
N ARG A 10 -3.74 2.19 -10.90
CA ARG A 10 -2.44 1.62 -11.24
C ARG A 10 -1.35 2.56 -10.72
N VAL A 11 -0.41 2.00 -9.98
CA VAL A 11 0.79 2.66 -9.46
C VAL A 11 1.99 2.06 -10.17
N PRO A 12 2.50 2.69 -11.25
CA PRO A 12 3.74 2.24 -11.88
C PRO A 12 4.91 2.60 -10.96
N ALA A 13 5.79 1.63 -10.72
CA ALA A 13 7.05 1.90 -10.06
C ALA A 13 7.93 2.76 -10.98
N GLU A 14 8.43 3.88 -10.46
CA GLU A 14 9.40 4.70 -11.18
C GLU A 14 10.60 3.84 -11.64
N ALA A 15 11.12 4.11 -12.84
CA ALA A 15 12.18 3.29 -13.42
C ALA A 15 13.44 3.23 -12.54
N SER A 16 13.76 4.33 -11.85
CA SER A 16 14.85 4.44 -10.87
C SER A 16 14.60 3.64 -9.59
N SER A 17 13.34 3.45 -9.21
CA SER A 17 12.93 2.80 -7.96
C SER A 17 12.69 1.30 -8.11
N PHE A 18 12.50 0.81 -9.33
CA PHE A 18 12.21 -0.60 -9.61
C PHE A 18 13.29 -1.55 -9.10
N LYS A 19 14.55 -1.38 -9.52
CA LYS A 19 15.65 -2.27 -9.12
C LYS A 19 15.88 -2.26 -7.60
N PRO A 20 15.92 -1.11 -6.92
CA PRO A 20 15.97 -1.08 -5.45
C PRO A 20 14.85 -1.87 -4.75
N VAL A 21 13.60 -1.73 -5.21
CA VAL A 21 12.46 -2.46 -4.62
C VAL A 21 12.60 -3.97 -4.89
N GLN A 22 13.00 -4.36 -6.10
CA GLN A 22 13.23 -5.76 -6.46
C GLN A 22 14.36 -6.38 -5.61
N ASP A 23 15.48 -5.67 -5.46
CA ASP A 23 16.63 -6.13 -4.68
C ASP A 23 16.24 -6.30 -3.20
N LEU A 24 15.51 -5.33 -2.63
CA LEU A 24 14.96 -5.41 -1.27
C LEU A 24 14.06 -6.65 -1.07
N LEU A 25 13.11 -6.87 -1.97
CA LEU A 25 12.16 -7.99 -1.85
C LEU A 25 12.87 -9.35 -2.01
N SER A 26 13.84 -9.43 -2.92
CA SER A 26 14.66 -10.63 -3.14
C SER A 26 15.49 -10.96 -1.89
N ALA A 27 16.23 -9.97 -1.38
CA ALA A 27 17.02 -10.08 -0.16
C ALA A 27 16.18 -10.50 1.05
N THR A 28 14.96 -9.96 1.16
CA THR A 28 14.04 -10.31 2.25
C THR A 28 13.56 -11.75 2.13
N THR A 29 13.26 -12.22 0.91
CA THR A 29 12.89 -13.62 0.64
C THR A 29 14.02 -14.58 0.99
N GLU A 30 15.25 -14.25 0.61
CA GLU A 30 16.45 -15.01 0.94
C GLU A 30 16.67 -15.09 2.46
N ASN A 31 16.50 -13.98 3.18
CA ASN A 31 16.59 -13.93 4.63
C ASN A 31 15.56 -14.83 5.32
N TYR A 32 14.30 -14.79 4.88
CA TYR A 32 13.25 -15.67 5.41
C TYR A 32 13.57 -17.14 5.13
N SER A 33 14.05 -17.46 3.92
CA SER A 33 14.45 -18.82 3.55
C SER A 33 15.64 -19.31 4.36
N ALA A 34 16.64 -18.45 4.57
CA ALA A 34 17.80 -18.73 5.40
C ALA A 34 17.41 -18.99 6.86
N ALA A 35 16.50 -18.19 7.41
CA ALA A 35 15.96 -18.40 8.75
C ALA A 35 15.19 -19.72 8.87
N ALA A 36 14.33 -20.04 7.90
CA ALA A 36 13.56 -21.29 7.86
C ALA A 36 14.47 -22.53 7.76
N ASN A 37 15.58 -22.41 7.03
CA ASN A 37 16.55 -23.49 6.83
C ASN A 37 17.64 -23.54 7.93
N GLY A 38 17.56 -22.69 8.97
CA GLY A 38 18.53 -22.67 10.06
C GLY A 38 19.94 -22.21 9.67
N LEU A 39 20.07 -21.45 8.58
CA LEU A 39 21.35 -20.93 8.10
C LEU A 39 21.96 -19.93 9.09
N SER A 40 23.27 -19.71 8.96
CA SER A 40 24.05 -18.94 9.93
C SER A 40 23.69 -17.46 9.93
N ALA A 41 24.09 -16.75 11.00
CA ALA A 41 23.96 -15.28 11.05
C ALA A 41 24.77 -14.58 9.95
N ALA A 42 25.87 -15.19 9.48
CA ALA A 42 26.66 -14.67 8.38
C ALA A 42 25.89 -14.74 7.05
N ASP A 43 25.20 -15.85 6.78
CA ASP A 43 24.38 -16.01 5.57
C ASP A 43 23.23 -14.99 5.52
N ARG A 44 22.59 -14.73 6.67
CA ARG A 44 21.56 -13.66 6.79
C ARG A 44 22.14 -12.25 6.63
N ALA A 45 23.37 -12.02 7.09
CA ALA A 45 24.04 -10.73 6.91
C ALA A 45 24.38 -10.47 5.43
N LEU A 46 24.82 -11.50 4.69
CA LEU A 46 25.05 -11.43 3.25
C LEU A 46 23.77 -11.14 2.46
N ALA A 47 22.68 -11.86 2.75
CA ALA A 47 21.38 -11.59 2.12
C ALA A 47 20.90 -10.16 2.41
N SER A 48 21.03 -9.68 3.65
CA SER A 48 20.66 -8.31 4.03
C SER A 48 21.53 -7.24 3.37
N ALA A 49 22.80 -7.52 3.07
CA ALA A 49 23.68 -6.59 2.36
C ALA A 49 23.23 -6.38 0.90
N SER A 50 22.56 -7.37 0.30
CA SER A 50 22.05 -7.27 -1.08
C SER A 50 20.84 -6.33 -1.23
N ALA A 51 20.08 -6.08 -0.15
CA ALA A 51 19.01 -5.08 -0.12
C ALA A 51 19.53 -3.63 -0.20
N GLY A 52 20.84 -3.43 -0.05
CA GLY A 52 21.47 -2.11 0.02
C GLY A 52 21.01 -1.32 1.26
N GLN A 53 20.61 -0.07 1.05
CA GLN A 53 20.18 0.84 2.13
C GLN A 53 18.67 0.78 2.43
N TYR A 54 17.89 0.11 1.58
CA TYR A 54 16.44 0.05 1.71
C TYR A 54 16.02 -1.03 2.70
N LYS A 55 14.98 -0.76 3.48
CA LYS A 55 14.51 -1.66 4.55
C LYS A 55 13.07 -2.12 4.38
N SER A 56 12.27 -1.38 3.61
CA SER A 56 10.86 -1.64 3.41
C SER A 56 10.35 -1.00 2.12
N ALA A 57 9.28 -1.58 1.56
CA ALA A 57 8.48 -1.00 0.50
C ALA A 57 7.14 -0.52 1.09
N ASN A 58 6.75 0.71 0.74
CA ASN A 58 5.50 1.33 1.16
C ASN A 58 4.70 1.78 -0.07
N ILE A 59 3.37 1.74 0.04
CA ILE A 59 2.48 2.51 -0.82
C ILE A 59 2.21 3.84 -0.12
N VAL A 60 2.43 4.95 -0.81
CA VAL A 60 2.29 6.30 -0.26
C VAL A 60 1.11 6.99 -0.95
N PHE A 61 0.19 7.52 -0.16
CA PHE A 61 -0.85 8.42 -0.65
C PHE A 61 -0.47 9.85 -0.31
N ASP A 62 -0.08 10.59 -1.34
CA ASP A 62 0.30 11.99 -1.21
C ASP A 62 -0.88 12.93 -1.42
N ASN A 63 -0.86 14.03 -0.67
CA ASN A 63 -1.83 15.11 -0.74
C ASN A 63 -3.28 14.60 -0.65
N ILE A 64 -3.51 13.65 0.25
CA ILE A 64 -4.84 13.11 0.51
C ILE A 64 -5.66 14.12 1.30
N SER A 65 -6.95 14.24 1.01
CA SER A 65 -7.82 15.17 1.73
C SER A 65 -9.25 14.68 1.85
N LEU A 66 -9.92 15.17 2.88
CA LEU A 66 -11.35 14.97 3.07
C LEU A 66 -12.13 16.01 2.29
N THR A 67 -13.18 15.54 1.61
CA THR A 67 -14.22 16.43 1.11
C THR A 67 -15.09 16.92 2.28
N GLY A 68 -15.93 17.93 2.05
CA GLY A 68 -16.92 18.35 3.04
C GLY A 68 -17.86 17.23 3.48
N LEU A 69 -18.18 16.28 2.59
CA LEU A 69 -18.98 15.11 2.90
C LEU A 69 -18.21 14.10 3.76
N GLY A 70 -16.93 13.88 3.45
CA GLY A 70 -16.08 12.90 4.13
C GLY A 70 -15.75 13.25 5.58
N ALA A 71 -15.72 14.54 5.91
CA ALA A 71 -15.47 15.01 7.27
C ALA A 71 -16.47 14.47 8.31
N GLY A 72 -17.69 14.11 7.89
CA GLY A 72 -18.75 13.61 8.76
C GLY A 72 -18.53 12.19 9.31
N GLY A 73 -17.54 11.43 8.81
CA GLY A 73 -17.27 10.09 9.34
C GLY A 73 -18.25 9.02 8.88
N GLY A 74 -18.27 7.90 9.62
CA GLY A 74 -19.18 6.77 9.36
C GLY A 74 -18.72 5.81 8.27
N TYR A 75 -17.49 5.94 7.79
CA TYR A 75 -16.89 5.04 6.81
C TYR A 75 -15.38 4.91 7.03
N PHE A 76 -14.80 3.88 6.43
CA PHE A 76 -13.36 3.76 6.18
C PHE A 76 -13.14 2.98 4.89
N TYR A 77 -11.91 2.98 4.39
CA TYR A 77 -11.45 2.17 3.28
C TYR A 77 -10.50 1.09 3.81
N ASN A 78 -10.68 -0.16 3.37
CA ASN A 78 -9.59 -1.12 3.40
C ASN A 78 -8.71 -0.86 2.17
N VAL A 79 -7.40 -0.79 2.37
CA VAL A 79 -6.41 -0.59 1.30
C VAL A 79 -5.79 -1.93 0.96
N TYR A 80 -5.82 -2.28 -0.32
CA TYR A 80 -5.25 -3.50 -0.86
C TYR A 80 -4.24 -3.20 -1.95
N VAL A 81 -3.24 -4.06 -2.10
CA VAL A 81 -2.34 -4.10 -3.25
C VAL A 81 -2.61 -5.36 -4.09
N ASN A 82 -2.60 -5.21 -5.42
CA ASN A 82 -2.86 -6.24 -6.42
C ASN A 82 -4.10 -7.09 -6.14
N LEU A 83 -5.19 -6.45 -5.69
CA LEU A 83 -6.46 -7.12 -5.42
C LEU A 83 -7.00 -7.77 -6.71
N PRO A 84 -7.24 -9.10 -6.74
CA PRO A 84 -7.78 -9.75 -7.93
C PRO A 84 -9.20 -9.25 -8.25
N GLU A 85 -9.52 -9.17 -9.53
CA GLU A 85 -10.88 -8.84 -9.96
C GLU A 85 -11.87 -9.86 -9.42
N ASN A 86 -12.97 -9.39 -8.81
CA ASN A 86 -14.03 -10.21 -8.22
C ASN A 86 -13.57 -11.15 -7.10
N ALA A 87 -12.43 -10.86 -6.45
CA ALA A 87 -12.00 -11.60 -5.28
C ALA A 87 -13.04 -11.60 -4.16
N ASP A 88 -13.18 -12.75 -3.49
CA ASP A 88 -13.78 -12.80 -2.17
C ASP A 88 -12.82 -12.12 -1.17
N LEU A 89 -13.26 -11.00 -0.62
CA LEU A 89 -12.43 -10.15 0.25
C LEU A 89 -11.96 -10.89 1.49
N ASP A 90 -12.73 -11.85 2.01
CA ASP A 90 -12.34 -12.63 3.19
C ASP A 90 -11.18 -13.58 2.85
N SER A 91 -11.16 -14.14 1.64
CA SER A 91 -10.11 -15.04 1.17
C SER A 91 -8.78 -14.35 0.83
N VAL A 92 -8.82 -13.13 0.29
CA VAL A 92 -7.63 -12.41 -0.19
C VAL A 92 -7.06 -11.44 0.84
N ARG A 93 -7.77 -11.20 1.95
CA ARG A 93 -7.34 -10.26 2.99
C ARG A 93 -5.95 -10.58 3.53
N SER A 94 -5.63 -11.85 3.75
CA SER A 94 -4.36 -12.27 4.36
C SER A 94 -3.12 -11.98 3.51
N GLY A 95 -3.29 -11.85 2.18
CA GLY A 95 -2.21 -11.61 1.23
C GLY A 95 -2.16 -10.20 0.66
N ASN A 96 -3.30 -9.54 0.50
CA ASN A 96 -3.39 -8.29 -0.26
C ASN A 96 -3.64 -7.04 0.59
N PHE A 97 -4.13 -7.18 1.83
CA PHE A 97 -4.48 -6.06 2.70
C PHE A 97 -3.22 -5.39 3.27
N ILE A 98 -3.14 -4.06 3.16
CA ILE A 98 -1.99 -3.26 3.65
C ILE A 98 -2.38 -2.19 4.67
N GLY A 99 -3.67 -2.00 4.96
CA GLY A 99 -4.11 -1.12 6.03
C GLY A 99 -5.51 -0.54 5.83
N THR A 100 -5.87 0.41 6.69
CA THR A 100 -7.13 1.15 6.63
C THR A 100 -6.91 2.64 6.50
N LEU A 101 -7.86 3.30 5.87
CA LEU A 101 -7.86 4.75 5.64
C LEU A 101 -9.25 5.31 5.91
N GLY A 102 -9.37 6.27 6.81
CA GLY A 102 -10.62 6.96 7.07
C GLY A 102 -10.43 8.43 7.45
N PRO A 103 -11.52 9.10 7.84
CA PRO A 103 -11.48 10.51 8.23
C PRO A 103 -10.53 10.81 9.38
N PHE A 104 -10.39 9.87 10.32
CA PHE A 104 -9.50 10.06 11.45
C PHE A 104 -8.02 10.08 11.02
N GLU A 105 -7.59 9.10 10.21
CA GLU A 105 -6.21 9.03 9.73
C GLU A 105 -5.87 10.24 8.84
N ILE A 106 -6.78 10.64 7.96
CA ILE A 106 -6.57 11.78 7.05
C ILE A 106 -6.51 13.10 7.84
N ALA A 107 -7.43 13.30 8.79
CA ALA A 107 -7.40 14.49 9.64
C ALA A 107 -6.10 14.54 10.45
N GLY A 108 -5.70 13.44 11.07
CA GLY A 108 -4.44 13.36 11.83
C GLY A 108 -3.21 13.73 10.99
N ALA A 109 -3.10 13.20 9.76
CA ALA A 109 -2.00 13.54 8.86
C ALA A 109 -2.04 15.00 8.38
N ALA A 110 -3.24 15.58 8.18
CA ALA A 110 -3.41 16.95 7.73
C ALA A 110 -3.03 18.01 8.78
N HIS A 111 -2.96 17.65 10.07
CA HIS A 111 -2.58 18.60 11.13
C HIS A 111 -1.17 19.20 10.96
N HIS A 112 -0.31 18.56 10.18
CA HIS A 112 1.08 18.99 9.94
C HIS A 112 1.32 19.55 8.54
N GLY A 113 0.27 19.77 7.73
CA GLY A 113 0.37 20.26 6.35
C GLY A 113 -0.40 19.38 5.37
N SER A 114 0.10 19.24 4.14
CA SER A 114 -0.43 18.26 3.20
C SER A 114 -0.38 16.87 3.81
N ALA A 115 -1.52 16.19 3.89
CA ALA A 115 -1.57 14.85 4.46
C ALA A 115 -0.88 13.86 3.50
N THR A 116 0.08 13.14 4.05
CA THR A 116 0.71 11.98 3.42
C THR A 116 0.50 10.78 4.35
N LEU A 117 0.09 9.64 3.78
CA LEU A 117 -0.13 8.41 4.52
C LEU A 117 0.64 7.25 3.88
N ASP A 118 1.42 6.57 4.72
CA ASP A 118 2.25 5.43 4.33
C ASP A 118 1.57 4.11 4.71
N PHE A 119 1.50 3.18 3.76
CA PHE A 119 0.98 1.83 3.95
C PHE A 119 2.11 0.81 3.73
N PRO A 120 2.55 0.10 4.79
CA PRO A 120 3.56 -0.95 4.67
C PRO A 120 3.12 -2.04 3.69
N ALA A 121 3.90 -2.27 2.64
CA ALA A 121 3.55 -3.20 1.56
C ALA A 121 4.52 -4.39 1.44
N THR A 122 5.70 -4.34 2.08
CA THR A 122 6.72 -5.40 1.98
C THR A 122 6.14 -6.79 2.19
N GLU A 123 5.39 -7.01 3.27
CA GLU A 123 4.85 -8.33 3.60
C GLU A 123 3.83 -8.81 2.55
N ALA A 124 2.91 -7.95 2.14
CA ALA A 124 1.92 -8.28 1.11
C ALA A 124 2.59 -8.62 -0.22
N LEU A 125 3.57 -7.82 -0.65
CA LEU A 125 4.35 -8.04 -1.88
C LEU A 125 5.10 -9.38 -1.87
N LEU A 126 5.68 -9.75 -0.72
CA LEU A 126 6.35 -11.04 -0.55
C LEU A 126 5.37 -12.21 -0.61
N LYS A 127 4.24 -12.13 0.11
CA LYS A 127 3.21 -13.18 0.13
C LYS A 127 2.64 -13.46 -1.26
N MET A 128 2.51 -12.43 -2.08
CA MET A 128 2.02 -12.55 -3.46
C MET A 128 3.10 -13.02 -4.45
N GLY A 129 4.37 -13.11 -4.04
CA GLY A 129 5.48 -13.35 -4.96
C GLY A 129 5.68 -12.23 -5.99
N ALA A 130 5.22 -11.01 -5.70
CA ALA A 130 5.23 -9.87 -6.62
C ALA A 130 6.61 -9.17 -6.70
N THR A 131 7.71 -9.91 -6.58
CA THR A 131 9.08 -9.38 -6.42
C THR A 131 9.67 -8.79 -7.70
N GLY A 132 9.07 -9.09 -8.86
CA GLY A 132 9.51 -8.60 -10.17
C GLY A 132 8.53 -7.65 -10.86
N SER A 133 7.43 -7.24 -10.21
CA SER A 133 6.43 -6.39 -10.86
C SER A 133 6.88 -4.93 -10.92
N ARG A 134 6.60 -4.28 -12.05
CA ARG A 134 6.73 -2.83 -12.22
C ARG A 134 5.42 -2.09 -12.05
N ASP A 135 4.30 -2.80 -12.20
CA ASP A 135 2.96 -2.24 -12.05
C ASP A 135 2.29 -2.86 -10.83
N TYR A 136 1.79 -2.00 -9.95
CA TYR A 136 0.97 -2.40 -8.82
C TYR A 136 -0.42 -1.81 -8.98
N VAL A 137 -1.46 -2.51 -8.54
CA VAL A 137 -2.81 -1.97 -8.47
C VAL A 137 -3.13 -1.74 -7.01
N VAL A 138 -3.48 -0.52 -6.65
CA VAL A 138 -3.92 -0.20 -5.30
C VAL A 138 -5.43 -0.02 -5.30
N SER A 139 -6.13 -0.79 -4.48
CA SER A 139 -7.58 -0.79 -4.38
C SER A 139 -8.02 -0.28 -3.01
N LEU A 140 -8.83 0.78 -3.00
CA LEU A 140 -9.49 1.30 -1.81
C LEU A 140 -10.92 0.78 -1.81
N VAL A 141 -11.21 -0.16 -0.91
CA VAL A 141 -12.53 -0.79 -0.78
C VAL A 141 -13.28 -0.17 0.40
N ARG A 142 -14.35 0.58 0.09
CA ARG A 142 -15.11 1.32 1.11
C ARG A 142 -15.96 0.38 1.98
N VAL A 143 -15.87 0.58 3.28
CA VAL A 143 -16.74 -0.03 4.30
C VAL A 143 -17.57 1.09 4.93
N ASN A 144 -18.88 0.94 4.85
CA ASN A 144 -19.85 1.92 5.31
C ASN A 144 -20.54 1.44 6.59
N GLY A 145 -20.59 2.32 7.59
CA GLY A 145 -21.57 2.21 8.68
C GLY A 145 -22.93 2.75 8.25
N SER A 146 -23.90 2.68 9.15
CA SER A 146 -25.30 3.08 8.88
C SER A 146 -25.47 4.53 8.45
N ASN A 147 -24.57 5.42 8.90
CA ASN A 147 -24.64 6.87 8.63
C ASN A 147 -23.57 7.33 7.62
N ALA A 148 -22.98 6.42 6.84
CA ALA A 148 -21.95 6.77 5.89
C ALA A 148 -22.47 7.76 4.83
N PRO A 149 -21.77 8.87 4.56
CA PRO A 149 -22.15 9.81 3.50
C PRO A 149 -22.11 9.12 2.13
N LYS A 150 -23.06 9.47 1.26
CA LYS A 150 -23.08 9.04 -0.15
C LYS A 150 -22.22 9.99 -0.99
N GLY A 151 -21.62 9.48 -2.06
CA GLY A 151 -20.76 10.25 -2.94
C GLY A 151 -19.29 10.23 -2.50
N GLN A 152 -18.48 10.95 -3.27
CA GLN A 152 -17.05 11.06 -3.05
C GLN A 152 -16.75 11.72 -1.70
N VAL A 153 -15.97 11.01 -0.88
CA VAL A 153 -15.63 11.44 0.48
C VAL A 153 -14.18 11.83 0.66
N ILE A 154 -13.30 11.32 -0.19
CA ILE A 154 -11.86 11.62 -0.19
C ILE A 154 -11.40 12.03 -1.59
N THR A 155 -10.33 12.81 -1.64
CA THR A 155 -9.54 13.10 -2.83
C THR A 155 -8.10 12.73 -2.57
N ILE A 156 -7.43 12.12 -3.54
CA ILE A 156 -6.00 11.77 -3.49
C ILE A 156 -5.33 12.55 -4.62
N GLY A 157 -4.24 13.24 -4.32
CA GLY A 157 -3.51 14.00 -5.33
C GLY A 157 -2.86 13.08 -6.37
N GLU A 158 -2.94 13.44 -7.64
CA GLU A 158 -2.02 12.90 -8.64
C GLU A 158 -0.73 13.73 -8.58
N SER A 159 0.37 13.15 -8.13
CA SER A 159 1.67 13.80 -8.20
C SER A 159 2.27 13.63 -9.60
N SER A 160 1.73 14.31 -10.60
CA SER A 160 2.57 14.74 -11.71
C SER A 160 3.24 16.05 -11.28
N ARG A 161 4.45 15.97 -10.71
CA ARG A 161 5.30 17.15 -10.60
C ARG A 161 5.70 17.55 -12.02
N THR A 162 4.94 18.44 -12.61
CA THR A 162 5.39 19.35 -13.66
C THR A 162 4.98 20.71 -13.16
N ASP A 163 5.95 21.57 -12.89
CA ASP A 163 5.85 23.02 -13.09
C ASP A 163 7.27 23.61 -12.94
N GLU A 164 7.50 24.64 -13.75
CA GLU A 164 8.74 25.25 -14.24
C GLU A 164 9.76 25.75 -13.21
#